data_AF-A0A944MWA4-F1
#
_entry.id   AF-A0A944MWA4-F1
#
_cell.length_a   1.000
_cell.length_b   1.000
_cell.length_c   1.000
_cell.angle_alpha   90.00
_cell.angle_beta   90.00
_cell.angle_gamma   90.00
#
_symmetry.space_group_name_H-M   'P 1'
#
loop_
_entity.id
_entity.type
_entity.pdbx_description
1 polymer ?
#
loop_
_entity_poly.entity_id
_entity_poly.type
_entity_poly.pdbx_seq_one_letter_code
_entity_poly.pdbx_strand_id
1 'polypeptide(L)' 'MSFYSMEELQTLGLASFGKDVKISRKASIYNPGQISIGNHVRIDDFCVLSAGEGGIEIGDYVHIAVY' A
#
# COMPACT_ATOMS: atom_id res chain seq x y z
N MET A 1 15.46 2.39 -3.91
CA MET A 1 14.08 1.84 -3.95
C MET A 1 13.23 2.74 -4.82
N SER A 2 12.29 2.16 -5.56
CA SER A 2 11.39 2.89 -6.46
C SER A 2 10.00 2.88 -5.85
N PHE A 3 9.60 3.97 -5.17
CA PHE A 3 8.26 4.12 -4.59
C PHE A 3 7.33 4.83 -5.55
N TYR A 4 6.05 4.47 -5.56
CA TYR A 4 5.04 5.23 -6.29
C TYR A 4 5.07 6.71 -5.90
N SER A 5 4.88 7.59 -6.88
CA SER A 5 4.63 9.01 -6.63
C SER A 5 3.22 9.21 -6.07
N MET A 6 2.93 10.41 -5.59
CA MET A 6 1.59 10.74 -5.10
C MET A 6 0.53 10.57 -6.21
N GLU A 7 0.85 10.98 -7.43
CA GLU A 7 -0.04 10.88 -8.59
C GLU A 7 -0.29 9.42 -8.95
N GLU A 8 0.75 8.57 -8.94
CA GLU A 8 0.58 7.15 -9.21
C GLU A 8 -0.24 6.46 -8.10
N LEU A 9 -0.03 6.80 -6.82
CA LEU A 9 -0.84 6.29 -5.71
C LEU A 9 -2.32 6.61 -5.87
N GLN A 10 -2.65 7.83 -6.32
CA GLN A 10 -4.03 8.23 -6.62
C GLN A 10 -4.66 7.37 -7.73
N THR A 11 -3.86 6.93 -8.70
CA THR A 11 -4.33 6.07 -9.80
C THR A 11 -4.30 4.57 -9.48
N LEU A 12 -3.73 4.17 -8.34
CA LEU A 12 -3.53 2.77 -7.96
C LEU A 12 -4.85 2.06 -7.60
N GLY A 13 -5.92 2.83 -7.39
CA GLY A 13 -7.25 2.32 -7.07
C GLY A 13 -7.39 1.80 -5.64
N LEU A 14 -6.55 2.27 -4.72
CA LEU A 14 -6.69 1.97 -3.28
C LEU A 14 -8.04 2.47 -2.76
N ALA A 15 -8.64 1.77 -1.80
CA ALA A 15 -9.86 2.23 -1.15
C ALA A 15 -9.64 3.58 -0.44
N SER A 16 -8.53 3.70 0.28
CA SER A 16 -8.04 4.95 0.86
C SER A 16 -6.54 4.87 1.18
N PHE A 17 -5.87 6.02 1.24
CA PHE A 17 -4.50 6.10 1.73
C PHE A 17 -4.24 7.43 2.44
N GLY A 18 -3.42 7.40 3.50
CA GLY A 18 -3.05 8.58 4.29
C GLY A 18 -1.89 9.38 3.72
N LYS A 19 -1.27 10.20 4.57
CA LYS A 19 -0.08 11.01 4.25
C LYS A 19 1.20 10.20 4.40
N ASP A 20 2.22 10.52 3.61
CA ASP A 20 3.55 9.89 3.66
C ASP A 20 3.48 8.35 3.55
N VAL A 21 2.69 7.87 2.58
CA VAL A 21 2.60 6.45 2.21
C VAL A 21 3.64 6.14 1.14
N LYS A 22 4.48 5.13 1.38
CA LYS A 22 5.55 4.69 0.49
C LYS A 22 5.37 3.23 0.14
N ILE A 23 4.84 2.96 -1.04
CA ILE A 23 4.65 1.61 -1.56
C ILE A 23 5.65 1.39 -2.69
N SER A 24 6.45 0.33 -2.60
CA SER A 24 7.36 -0.04 -3.67
C SER A 24 6.59 -0.37 -4.95
N ARG A 25 7.08 0.10 -6.10
CA ARG A 25 6.57 -0.31 -7.43
C ARG A 25 6.75 -1.81 -7.70
N LYS A 26 7.56 -2.51 -6.90
CA LYS A 26 7.74 -3.97 -6.97
C LYS A 26 6.86 -4.74 -5.99
N ALA A 27 6.04 -4.05 -5.19
CA ALA A 27 5.00 -4.72 -4.41
C ALA A 27 3.87 -5.17 -5.36
N SER A 28 3.32 -6.35 -5.12
CA SER A 28 2.15 -6.83 -5.86
C SER A 28 0.89 -6.54 -5.05
N ILE A 29 -0.06 -5.82 -5.65
CA ILE A 29 -1.29 -5.40 -4.98
C ILE A 29 -2.49 -5.97 -5.75
N TYR A 30 -3.28 -6.80 -5.10
CA TYR A 30 -4.49 -7.41 -5.67
C TYR A 30 -5.72 -6.88 -4.94
N ASN A 31 -6.75 -6.54 -5.73
CA ASN A 31 -7.98 -5.93 -5.26
C ASN A 31 -7.75 -4.64 -4.43
N PRO A 32 -7.02 -3.64 -4.99
CA PRO A 32 -6.64 -2.43 -4.26
C PRO A 32 -7.84 -1.65 -3.72
N GLY A 33 -9.00 -1.73 -4.38
CA GLY A 33 -10.25 -1.07 -3.94
C GLY A 33 -10.83 -1.61 -2.62
N GLN A 34 -10.20 -2.62 -2.01
CA GLN A 34 -10.52 -3.13 -0.68
C GLN A 34 -9.35 -2.98 0.32
N ILE A 35 -8.35 -2.14 -0.02
CA ILE A 35 -7.18 -1.89 0.80
C ILE A 35 -7.20 -0.44 1.26
N SER A 36 -7.22 -0.24 2.58
CA SER A 36 -7.09 1.07 3.22
C SER A 36 -5.77 1.17 3.97
N ILE A 37 -5.06 2.28 3.78
CA ILE A 37 -3.73 2.51 4.36
C ILE A 37 -3.73 3.82 5.15
N GLY A 38 -3.23 3.80 6.38
CA GLY A 38 -3.06 4.97 7.24
C GLY A 38 -1.91 5.88 6.81
N ASN A 39 -1.45 6.69 7.76
CA ASN A 39 -0.37 7.64 7.59
C ASN A 39 0.99 7.03 7.96
N HIS A 40 2.06 7.51 7.33
CA HIS A 40 3.43 7.09 7.63
C HIS A 40 3.63 5.57 7.48
N VAL A 41 3.13 5.02 6.37
CA VAL A 41 3.23 3.58 6.06
C VAL A 41 4.28 3.35 5.00
N ARG A 42 5.09 2.31 5.17
CA ARG A 42 6.07 1.85 4.18
C ARG A 42 5.87 0.38 3.83
N ILE A 43 5.84 0.06 2.55
CA ILE A 43 5.74 -1.30 2.01
C ILE A 43 6.89 -1.51 1.02
N ASP A 44 7.77 -2.46 1.31
CA ASP A 44 9.00 -2.68 0.53
C ASP A 44 8.79 -3.54 -0.73
N ASP A 45 9.87 -3.67 -1.52
CA ASP A 45 9.90 -4.48 -2.74
C ASP A 45 9.42 -5.92 -2.45
N PHE A 46 8.66 -6.51 -3.37
CA PHE A 46 8.22 -7.91 -3.35
C PHE A 46 7.23 -8.30 -2.25
N CYS A 47 6.77 -7.36 -1.42
CA CYS A 47 5.60 -7.60 -0.59
C CYS A 47 4.36 -7.88 -1.47
N VAL A 48 3.47 -8.76 -0.99
CA VAL A 48 2.21 -9.07 -1.66
C VAL A 48 1.06 -8.72 -0.73
N LEU A 49 0.19 -7.82 -1.18
CA LEU A 49 -1.07 -7.50 -0.50
C LEU A 49 -2.22 -7.99 -1.38
N SER A 50 -3.04 -8.90 -0.86
CA SER A 50 -4.18 -9.47 -1.60
C SER A 50 -5.43 -9.42 -0.74
N ALA A 51 -6.30 -8.46 -1.00
CA ALA A 51 -7.52 -8.26 -0.21
C ALA A 51 -8.65 -9.19 -0.68
N GLY A 52 -9.14 -10.02 0.24
CA GLY A 52 -10.36 -10.83 0.09
C GLY A 52 -11.63 -10.04 0.46
N GLU A 53 -12.73 -10.76 0.75
CA GLU A 53 -14.02 -10.14 1.08
C GLU A 53 -14.00 -9.25 2.33
N GLY A 54 -13.11 -9.54 3.29
CA GLY A 54 -12.94 -8.73 4.51
C GLY A 54 -12.05 -7.49 4.34
N GLY A 55 -11.43 -7.32 3.16
CA GLY A 55 -10.49 -6.22 2.91
C GLY A 55 -9.17 -6.34 3.68
N ILE A 56 -8.34 -5.29 3.55
CA ILE A 56 -7.12 -5.09 4.33
C ILE A 56 -7.13 -3.66 4.86
N GLU A 57 -6.89 -3.51 6.16
CA GLU A 57 -6.72 -2.22 6.81
C GLU A 57 -5.33 -2.16 7.48
N ILE A 58 -4.53 -1.17 7.06
CA ILE A 58 -3.21 -0.90 7.64
C ILE A 58 -3.31 0.45 8.36
N GLY A 59 -3.01 0.48 9.66
CA GLY A 59 -3.04 1.70 10.47
C GLY A 59 -1.85 2.62 10.24
N ASP A 60 -1.66 3.58 11.16
CA ASP A 60 -0.56 4.54 11.09
C ASP A 60 0.78 3.95 11.56
N TYR A 61 1.90 4.48 11.06
CA TYR A 61 3.27 4.15 11.49
C TYR A 61 3.65 2.67 11.34
N VAL A 62 3.25 2.06 10.21
CA VAL A 62 3.53 0.65 9.91
C VAL A 62 4.63 0.52 8.85
N HIS A 63 5.57 -0.40 9.06
CA HIS A 63 6.53 -0.82 8.04
C HIS A 63 6.37 -2.32 7.75
N ILE A 64 6.02 -2.64 6.50
CA ILE A 64 5.97 -4.01 5.98
C ILE A 64 7.25 -4.23 5.16
N ALA A 65 8.19 -4.96 5.75
CA ALA A 65 9.48 -5.28 5.15
C ALA A 65 9.44 -6.62 4.40
N VAL A 66 10.33 -6.78 3.43
CA VAL A 66 10.62 -8.07 2.79
C VAL A 66 11.68 -8.83 3.59
N TYR A 67 11.55 -10.15 3.69
CA TYR A 67 12.52 -11.04 4.33
C TYR A 67 13.47 -11.63 3.27
#